data_AF-A0A959ST97-F1
#
_entry.id   AF-A0A959ST97-F1
#
_cell.length_a   1.000
_cell.length_b   1.000
_cell.length_c   1.000
_cell.angle_alpha   90.00
_cell.angle_beta   90.00
_cell.angle_gamma   90.00
#
_symmetry.space_group_name_H-M   'P 1'
#
loop_
_entity.id
_entity.type
_entity.pdbx_description
1 polymer ?
#
loop_
_entity_poly.entity_id
_entity_poly.type
_entity_poly.pdbx_seq_one_letter_code
_entity_poly.pdbx_strand_id
1 'polypeptide(L)'
;MEALVSTPPLAARGYQVVHHDGPDRRGVDVAFVYNPKYFTLLHDKKYRLNDPQDSLFRTRDQLVVTGLMDGDTVSIVVNHWPSRFGGEKKSLPKRKLAAELGRHIVDSLLA
;
A
#
# COMPACT_ATOMS: atom_id res chain seq x y z
N MET A 1 -6.13 -8.75 -8.39
CA MET A 1 -6.83 -8.83 -7.10
C MET A 1 -8.33 -9.12 -7.25
N GLU A 2 -8.98 -8.64 -8.31
CA GLU A 2 -10.40 -8.93 -8.61
C GLU A 2 -10.77 -10.42 -8.58
N ALA A 3 -9.90 -11.29 -9.10
CA ALA A 3 -10.11 -12.73 -9.07
C ALA A 3 -10.20 -13.28 -7.63
N LEU A 4 -9.46 -12.70 -6.68
CA LEU A 4 -9.48 -13.11 -5.27
C LEU A 4 -10.84 -12.78 -4.64
N VAL A 5 -11.30 -11.53 -4.77
CA VAL A 5 -12.58 -11.10 -4.18
C VAL A 5 -13.78 -11.78 -4.84
N SER A 6 -13.62 -12.26 -6.08
CA SER A 6 -14.62 -13.06 -6.79
C SER A 6 -14.69 -14.53 -6.34
N THR A 7 -13.76 -15.01 -5.50
CA THR A 7 -13.84 -16.38 -4.97
C THR A 7 -15.07 -16.56 -4.07
N PRO A 8 -15.73 -17.74 -4.07
CA PRO A 8 -17.00 -17.92 -3.37
C PRO A 8 -17.02 -17.45 -1.90
N PRO A 9 -15.99 -17.69 -1.06
CA PRO A 9 -15.99 -17.25 0.33
C PRO A 9 -15.99 -15.73 0.51
N LEU A 10 -15.35 -14.99 -0.41
CA LEU A 10 -15.23 -13.53 -0.34
C LEU A 10 -16.37 -12.83 -1.07
N ALA A 11 -16.76 -13.37 -2.23
CA ALA A 11 -17.89 -12.87 -3.02
C ALA A 11 -19.20 -12.96 -2.23
N ALA A 12 -19.45 -14.08 -1.54
CA ALA A 12 -20.64 -14.25 -0.70
C ALA A 12 -20.73 -13.23 0.45
N ARG A 13 -19.61 -12.60 0.83
CA ARG A 13 -19.53 -11.58 1.88
C ARG A 13 -19.42 -10.16 1.33
N GLY A 14 -19.42 -9.99 0.01
CA GLY A 14 -19.37 -8.68 -0.65
C GLY A 14 -18.07 -7.92 -0.46
N TYR A 15 -16.92 -8.60 -0.34
CA TYR A 15 -15.63 -7.92 -0.22
C TYR A 15 -15.31 -7.12 -1.49
N GLN A 16 -14.71 -5.95 -1.29
CA GLN A 16 -14.22 -5.05 -2.34
C GLN A 16 -12.71 -4.87 -2.19
N VAL A 17 -12.08 -4.33 -3.23
CA VAL A 17 -10.63 -4.12 -3.26
C VAL A 17 -10.27 -2.72 -3.74
N VAL A 18 -9.27 -2.13 -3.10
CA VAL A 18 -8.50 -1.00 -3.61
C VAL A 18 -7.15 -1.56 -4.06
N HIS A 19 -6.91 -1.56 -5.37
CA HIS A 19 -5.66 -2.02 -5.97
C HIS A 19 -5.31 -1.12 -7.16
N HIS A 20 -4.02 -0.81 -7.29
CA HIS A 20 -3.48 -0.03 -8.38
C HIS A 20 -2.25 -0.72 -8.91
N ASP A 21 -2.08 -0.71 -10.22
CA ASP A 21 -0.84 -1.17 -10.83
C ASP A 21 0.32 -0.27 -10.41
N GLY A 22 1.38 -0.92 -9.93
CA GLY A 22 2.62 -0.32 -9.51
C GLY A 22 3.73 -0.44 -10.55
N PRO A 23 4.94 0.01 -10.21
CA PRO A 23 6.08 0.02 -11.13
C PRO A 23 6.96 -1.22 -10.98
N ASP A 24 6.69 -2.07 -9.99
CA ASP A 24 7.56 -3.19 -9.66
C ASP A 24 7.59 -4.17 -10.85
N ARG A 25 8.79 -4.41 -11.38
CA ARG A 25 8.97 -5.19 -12.62
C ARG A 25 8.50 -6.65 -12.51
N ARG A 26 8.25 -7.14 -11.29
CA ARG A 26 7.75 -8.49 -11.03
C ARG A 26 6.21 -8.54 -10.97
N GLY A 27 5.53 -7.40 -11.10
CA GLY A 27 4.07 -7.30 -10.94
C GLY A 27 3.61 -7.47 -9.49
N VAL A 28 4.49 -7.17 -8.53
CA VAL A 28 4.13 -7.21 -7.11
C VAL A 28 3.61 -5.84 -6.70
N ASP A 29 2.34 -5.77 -6.32
CA ASP A 29 1.68 -4.56 -5.84
C ASP A 29 1.20 -4.71 -4.39
N VAL A 30 0.78 -3.60 -3.81
CA VAL A 30 0.01 -3.55 -2.56
C VAL A 30 -1.46 -3.33 -2.89
N ALA A 31 -2.33 -3.91 -2.07
CA ALA A 31 -3.77 -3.76 -2.21
C ALA A 31 -4.43 -3.79 -0.83
N PHE A 32 -5.62 -3.21 -0.72
CA PHE A 32 -6.45 -3.25 0.47
C PHE A 32 -7.79 -3.90 0.14
N VAL A 33 -8.11 -5.00 0.84
CA VAL A 33 -9.36 -5.74 0.68
C VAL A 33 -10.23 -5.48 1.91
N TYR A 34 -11.48 -5.06 1.70
CA TYR A 34 -12.36 -4.64 2.77
C TYR A 34 -13.80 -5.10 2.55
N ASN A 35 -14.59 -5.11 3.61
CA ASN A 35 -16.02 -5.40 3.54
C ASN A 35 -16.81 -4.09 3.71
N PRO A 36 -17.62 -3.66 2.72
CA PRO A 36 -18.39 -2.41 2.79
C PRO A 36 -19.36 -2.32 3.97
N LYS A 37 -19.74 -3.46 4.56
CA LYS A 37 -20.55 -3.50 5.79
C LYS A 37 -19.83 -2.87 6.99
N TYR A 38 -18.49 -2.95 7.04
CA TYR A 38 -17.68 -2.51 8.18
C TYR A 38 -16.80 -1.30 7.87
N PHE A 39 -16.49 -1.09 6.59
CA PHE A 39 -15.61 -0.01 6.16
C PHE A 39 -16.18 0.69 4.93
N THR A 40 -16.47 1.98 5.06
CA THR A 40 -16.88 2.82 3.92
C THR A 40 -15.67 3.55 3.37
N LEU A 41 -15.23 3.21 2.16
CA LEU A 41 -14.13 3.89 1.49
C LEU A 41 -14.50 5.35 1.21
N LEU A 42 -13.64 6.29 1.62
CA LEU A 42 -13.78 7.71 1.28
C LEU A 42 -12.86 8.09 0.12
N HIS A 43 -11.58 7.75 0.22
CA HIS A 43 -10.59 7.97 -0.83
C HIS A 43 -9.35 7.12 -0.58
N ASP A 44 -8.53 6.98 -1.62
CA ASP A 44 -7.25 6.33 -1.53
C ASP A 44 -6.19 7.07 -2.37
N LYS A 45 -4.92 6.82 -2.07
CA LYS A 45 -3.79 7.44 -2.77
C LYS A 45 -2.55 6.56 -2.72
N LYS A 46 -1.90 6.40 -3.87
CA LYS A 46 -0.58 5.74 -3.96
C LYS A 46 0.57 6.73 -3.94
N TYR A 47 1.65 6.34 -3.28
CA TYR A 47 2.89 7.09 -3.19
C TYR A 47 4.04 6.27 -3.76
N ARG A 48 4.63 6.80 -4.84
CA ARG A 48 5.78 6.19 -5.51
C ARG A 48 7.03 6.35 -4.65
N LEU A 49 7.73 5.25 -4.38
CA LEU A 49 9.07 5.29 -3.81
C LEU A 49 10.10 5.50 -4.92
N ASN A 50 10.81 6.64 -4.86
CA ASN A 50 11.90 6.97 -5.78
C ASN A 50 13.24 6.87 -5.04
N ASP A 51 14.28 6.49 -5.77
CA ASP A 51 15.66 6.53 -5.28
C ASP A 51 16.38 7.69 -6.00
N PRO A 52 16.80 8.75 -5.29
CA PRO A 52 17.51 9.87 -5.90
C PRO A 52 18.84 9.47 -6.56
N GLN A 53 19.42 8.33 -6.16
CA GLN A 53 20.69 7.82 -6.69
C GLN A 53 20.50 6.84 -7.85
N ASP A 54 19.26 6.40 -8.11
CA ASP A 54 18.94 5.42 -9.15
C ASP A 54 17.56 5.74 -9.76
N SER A 55 17.56 6.53 -10.83
CA SER A 55 16.33 6.91 -11.55
C SER A 55 15.62 5.74 -12.22
N LEU A 56 16.30 4.60 -12.39
CA LEU A 56 15.74 3.36 -12.94
C LEU A 56 15.19 2.45 -11.84
N PHE A 57 15.32 2.84 -10.57
CA PHE A 57 14.79 2.11 -9.44
C PHE A 57 13.27 2.01 -9.55
N ARG A 58 12.76 0.78 -9.45
CA ARG A 58 11.34 0.48 -9.48
C ARG A 58 11.05 -0.52 -8.37
N THR A 59 10.11 -0.19 -7.51
CA THR A 59 9.66 -1.02 -6.38
C THR A 59 8.21 -0.65 -6.05
N ARG A 60 7.59 -1.45 -5.20
CA ARG A 60 6.23 -1.26 -4.70
C ARG A 60 5.99 0.17 -4.19
N ASP A 61 4.82 0.70 -4.55
CA ASP A 61 4.28 1.93 -3.97
C ASP A 61 3.81 1.68 -2.52
N GLN A 62 3.58 2.77 -1.78
CA GLN A 62 2.80 2.73 -0.53
C GLN A 62 1.39 3.23 -0.83
N LEU A 63 0.38 2.49 -0.40
CA LEU A 63 -1.03 2.81 -0.60
C LEU A 63 -1.60 3.34 0.71
N VAL A 64 -2.26 4.49 0.66
CA VAL A 64 -3.09 5.00 1.74
C VAL A 64 -4.54 4.78 1.36
N VAL A 65 -5.31 4.19 2.27
CA VAL A 65 -6.76 4.08 2.15
C VAL A 65 -7.39 4.74 3.37
N THR A 66 -8.27 5.71 3.13
CA THR A 66 -9.00 6.39 4.18
C THR A 66 -10.48 6.07 4.05
N GLY A 67 -11.11 5.73 5.17
CA GLY A 67 -12.53 5.40 5.20
C GLY A 67 -13.14 5.54 6.59
N LEU A 68 -14.45 5.34 6.65
CA LEU A 68 -15.20 5.31 7.91
C LEU A 68 -15.29 3.89 8.44
N MET A 69 -15.00 3.70 9.72
CA MET A 69 -15.10 2.44 10.44
C MET A 69 -15.55 2.72 11.87
N ASP A 70 -16.58 2.04 12.34
CA ASP A 70 -17.13 2.18 13.70
C ASP A 70 -17.41 3.63 14.14
N GLY A 71 -17.87 4.47 13.20
CA GLY A 71 -18.28 5.85 13.47
C GLY A 71 -17.15 6.88 13.44
N ASP A 72 -15.91 6.47 13.16
CA ASP A 72 -14.76 7.36 13.04
C ASP A 72 -14.02 7.18 11.71
N THR A 73 -13.13 8.11 11.39
CA THR A 73 -12.28 8.08 10.21
C THR A 73 -10.98 7.35 10.49
N VAL A 74 -10.69 6.32 9.70
CA VAL A 74 -9.47 5.53 9.81
C VAL A 74 -8.68 5.60 8.50
N SER A 75 -7.39 5.93 8.62
CA SER A 75 -6.43 5.85 7.52
C SER A 75 -5.50 4.66 7.71
N ILE A 76 -5.38 3.84 6.67
CA ILE A 76 -4.59 2.61 6.65
C ILE A 76 -3.48 2.79 5.62
N VAL A 77 -2.23 2.66 6.05
CA VAL A 77 -1.06 2.69 5.17
C VAL A 77 -0.61 1.26 4.88
N VAL A 78 -0.83 0.79 3.66
CA VAL A 78 -0.38 -0.51 3.17
C VAL A 78 0.95 -0.35 2.46
N ASN A 79 1.97 -1.09 2.87
CA ASN A 79 3.28 -1.03 2.25
C ASN A 79 3.95 -2.40 2.13
N HIS A 80 4.93 -2.47 1.23
CA HIS A 80 5.83 -3.61 1.10
C HIS A 80 7.24 -3.10 0.78
N TRP A 81 8.07 -2.99 1.80
CA TRP A 81 9.39 -2.38 1.68
C TRP A 81 10.36 -3.20 0.81
N PRO A 82 11.41 -2.57 0.26
CA PRO A 82 12.47 -3.27 -0.46
C PRO A 82 13.00 -4.49 0.31
N SER A 83 13.23 -5.57 -0.44
CA SER A 83 13.69 -6.84 0.10
C SER A 83 15.05 -6.70 0.79
N ARG A 84 15.31 -7.53 1.79
CA ARG A 84 16.62 -7.68 2.44
C ARG A 84 17.55 -8.67 1.72
N PHE A 85 17.17 -9.14 0.53
CA PHE A 85 18.00 -10.02 -0.28
C PHE A 85 19.36 -9.38 -0.57
N GLY A 86 20.45 -10.12 -0.34
CA GLY A 86 21.82 -9.60 -0.41
C GLY A 86 22.34 -8.93 0.87
N GLY A 87 21.58 -9.01 1.97
CA GLY A 87 22.01 -8.59 3.30
C GLY A 87 21.54 -7.20 3.72
N GLU A 88 21.66 -6.94 5.01
CA GLU A 88 21.20 -5.69 5.63
C GLU A 88 21.93 -4.46 5.08
N LYS A 89 23.27 -4.48 5.04
CA LYS A 89 24.08 -3.34 4.58
C LYS A 89 23.67 -2.83 3.20
N LYS A 90 23.34 -3.74 2.28
CA LYS A 90 22.91 -3.40 0.91
C LYS A 90 21.46 -2.89 0.85
N SER A 91 20.58 -3.43 1.69
CA SER A 91 19.15 -3.12 1.66
C SER A 91 18.77 -1.91 2.52
N LEU A 92 19.59 -1.57 3.51
CA LEU A 92 19.33 -0.50 4.49
C LEU A 92 19.03 0.86 3.84
N PRO A 93 19.81 1.36 2.84
CA PRO A 93 19.53 2.68 2.26
C PRO A 93 18.13 2.76 1.63
N LYS A 94 17.75 1.75 0.84
CA LYS A 94 16.44 1.70 0.16
C LYS A 94 15.28 1.52 1.14
N ARG A 95 15.50 0.78 2.24
CA ARG A 95 14.51 0.63 3.31
C ARG A 95 14.36 1.91 4.13
N LYS A 96 15.44 2.68 4.31
CA LYS A 96 15.39 4.00 4.94
C LYS A 96 14.55 4.97 4.11
N LEU A 97 14.76 5.04 2.79
CA LEU A 97 13.91 5.83 1.89
C LEU A 97 12.42 5.44 2.00
N ALA A 98 12.12 4.13 2.06
CA ALA A 98 10.75 3.65 2.24
C ALA A 98 10.16 4.10 3.60
N ALA A 99 10.96 4.07 4.67
CA ALA A 99 10.55 4.52 5.99
C ALA A 99 10.34 6.04 6.05
N GLU A 100 11.21 6.82 5.42
CA GLU A 100 11.11 8.29 5.32
C GLU A 100 9.83 8.68 4.55
N LEU A 101 9.53 8.01 3.43
CA LEU A 101 8.27 8.20 2.72
C LEU A 101 7.07 7.83 3.59
N GLY A 102 7.14 6.71 4.32
CA GLY A 102 6.08 6.28 5.23
C GLY A 102 5.83 7.31 6.33
N ARG A 103 6.90 7.89 6.88
CA ARG A 103 6.81 8.94 7.90
C ARG A 103 6.14 10.19 7.33
N HIS A 104 6.58 10.65 6.16
CA HIS A 104 5.98 11.81 5.49
C HIS A 104 4.48 11.63 5.22
N ILE A 105 4.07 10.42 4.80
CA ILE A 105 2.66 10.08 4.61
C ILE A 105 1.89 10.21 5.92
N VAL A 106 2.39 9.60 7.00
CA VAL A 106 1.72 9.65 8.32
C VAL A 106 1.62 11.08 8.83
N ASP A 107 2.71 11.86 8.73
CA ASP A 107 2.70 13.26 9.15
C ASP A 107 1.67 14.07 8.34
N SER A 108 1.48 13.78 7.04
CA SER A 108 0.46 14.45 6.21
C SER A 108 -1.00 14.10 6.57
N LEU A 109 -1.23 12.98 7.24
CA LEU A 109 -2.56 12.54 7.68
C LEU A 109 -2.95 13.09 9.05
N LEU A 110 -1.97 13.51 9.84
CA LEU A 110 -2.16 14.04 11.19
C LEU A 110 -2.07 15.58 11.26
N ALA A 111 -1.82 16.24 10.13
CA ALA A 111 -1.65 17.69 10.02
C ALA A 111 -2.98 18.44 10.00
#